data_AF-A0A2W6CCA2-F1
#
_entry.id   AF-A0A2W6CCA2-F1
#
_cell.length_a   1.000
_cell.length_b   1.000
_cell.length_c   1.000
_cell.angle_alpha   90.00
_cell.angle_beta   90.00
_cell.angle_gamma   90.00
#
_symmetry.space_group_name_H-M   'P 1'
#
loop_
_entity.id
_entity.type
_entity.pdbx_description
1 polymer ?
#
loop_
_entity_poly.entity_id
_entity_poly.type
_entity_poly.pdbx_seq_one_letter_code
_entity_poly.pdbx_strand_id
1 'polypeptide(L)'
;MEITTAAQTIPDAWQRAMTRADDAGLQTVRTADGRWAVPRVKTAPGRLHLVELDGRGHISGCDCLGWRGRNRPCLHAGCVARELLEVHARSTLRLTGVLSRTAAGESQVLRPVGVRA
;
A
#
# COMPACT_ATOMS: atom_id res chain seq x y z
N MET A 1 11.60 -9.47 22.53
CA MET A 1 11.93 -8.63 21.37
C MET A 1 10.65 -7.93 20.96
N GLU A 2 10.44 -6.71 21.47
CA GLU A 2 9.25 -5.93 21.13
C GLU A 2 9.41 -5.40 19.71
N ILE A 3 8.48 -5.78 18.82
CA ILE A 3 8.37 -5.17 17.50
C ILE A 3 7.71 -3.81 17.73
N THR A 4 8.51 -2.78 18.00
CA THR A 4 8.06 -1.40 18.01
C THR A 4 7.80 -0.98 16.57
N THR A 5 6.55 -1.12 16.14
CA THR A 5 6.07 -0.56 14.88
C THR A 5 6.15 0.97 15.03
N ALA A 6 7.25 1.56 14.56
CA ALA A 6 7.37 3.01 14.50
C ALA A 6 6.16 3.53 13.70
N ALA A 7 5.28 4.29 14.37
CA ALA A 7 4.13 4.89 13.72
C ALA A 7 4.68 5.83 12.63
N GLN A 8 4.58 5.42 11.36
CA GLN A 8 4.93 6.29 10.25
C GLN A 8 3.95 7.46 10.27
N THR A 9 4.43 8.63 10.70
CA THR A 9 3.63 9.84 10.65
C THR A 9 3.49 10.27 9.20
N ILE A 10 2.27 10.16 8.68
CA ILE A 10 1.95 10.61 7.33
C ILE A 10 1.86 12.15 7.37
N PRO A 11 2.59 12.89 6.51
CA PRO A 11 2.51 14.34 6.53
C PRO A 11 1.11 14.86 6.18
N ASP A 12 0.65 15.93 6.84
CA ASP A 12 -0.72 16.46 6.68
C ASP A 12 -1.10 16.74 5.22
N ALA A 13 -0.16 17.20 4.40
CA ALA A 13 -0.41 17.48 2.99
C ALA A 13 -0.79 16.21 2.22
N TRP A 14 -0.17 15.08 2.55
CA TRP A 14 -0.51 13.76 2.01
C TRP A 14 -1.83 13.27 2.57
N GLN A 15 -2.08 13.43 3.88
CA GLN A 15 -3.35 13.05 4.47
C GLN A 15 -4.53 13.77 3.80
N ARG A 16 -4.43 15.09 3.62
CA ARG A 16 -5.44 15.87 2.88
C ARG A 16 -5.60 15.42 1.44
N ALA A 17 -4.53 15.04 0.75
CA ALA A 17 -4.61 14.55 -0.62
C ALA A 17 -5.31 13.19 -0.70
N MET A 18 -5.07 12.29 0.26
CA MET A 18 -5.76 11.00 0.38
C MET A 18 -7.24 11.19 0.67
N THR A 19 -7.61 12.00 1.67
CA THR A 19 -9.02 12.30 1.98
C THR A 19 -9.76 12.84 0.77
N ARG A 20 -9.16 13.79 0.03
CA ARG A 20 -9.75 14.32 -1.21
C ARG A 20 -9.91 13.28 -2.32
N ALA A 21 -9.06 12.24 -2.34
CA ALA A 21 -9.19 11.14 -3.28
C ALA A 21 -10.36 10.23 -2.90
N ASP A 22 -10.54 9.98 -1.61
CA ASP A 22 -11.65 9.19 -1.06
C ASP A 22 -12.99 9.89 -1.26
N ASP A 23 -13.05 11.20 -0.97
CA ASP A 23 -14.23 12.05 -1.24
C ASP A 23 -14.61 12.04 -2.73
N ALA A 24 -13.62 11.87 -3.61
CA ALA A 24 -13.82 11.79 -5.05
C ALA A 24 -14.10 10.37 -5.55
N GLY A 25 -14.14 9.36 -4.66
CA GLY A 25 -14.38 7.96 -5.02
C GLY A 25 -13.31 7.39 -5.95
N LEU A 26 -12.07 7.88 -5.87
CA LEU A 26 -11.03 7.50 -6.82
C LEU A 26 -10.46 6.12 -6.56
N GLN A 27 -10.39 5.35 -7.64
CA GLN A 27 -9.73 4.06 -7.69
C GLN A 27 -8.56 4.12 -8.67
N THR A 28 -7.46 3.48 -8.31
CA THR A 28 -6.25 3.42 -9.12
C THR A 28 -6.04 2.01 -9.67
N VAL A 29 -5.40 1.90 -10.83
CA VAL A 29 -5.01 0.62 -11.42
C VAL A 29 -3.52 0.67 -11.71
N ARG A 30 -2.81 -0.40 -11.36
CA ARG A 30 -1.39 -0.55 -11.72
C ARG A 30 -1.28 -0.99 -13.18
N THR A 31 -0.49 -0.26 -13.95
CA THR A 31 -0.25 -0.53 -15.37
C THR A 31 0.89 -1.53 -15.57
N ALA A 32 0.99 -2.12 -16.77
CA ALA A 32 2.02 -3.12 -17.09
C ALA A 32 3.44 -2.56 -17.05
N ASP A 33 3.62 -1.27 -17.32
CA ASP A 33 4.89 -0.55 -17.21
C ASP A 33 5.24 -0.14 -15.77
N GLY A 34 4.45 -0.55 -14.79
CA GLY A 34 4.71 -0.34 -13.37
C GLY A 34 4.25 1.01 -12.81
N ARG A 35 3.65 1.88 -13.65
CA ARG A 35 2.99 3.12 -13.23
C ARG A 35 1.62 2.84 -12.61
N TRP A 36 1.01 3.89 -12.07
CA TRP A 36 -0.35 3.87 -11.56
C TRP A 36 -1.23 4.82 -12.35
N ALA A 37 -2.34 4.31 -12.88
CA ALA A 37 -3.30 5.09 -13.62
C ALA A 37 -4.51 5.43 -12.73
N VAL A 38 -4.81 6.74 -12.64
CA VAL A 38 -5.90 7.27 -11.82
C VAL A 38 -6.88 8.06 -12.70
N PRO A 39 -8.19 7.82 -12.64
CA PRO A 39 -9.18 8.55 -13.43
C PRO A 39 -9.18 10.07 -13.16
N ARG A 40 -9.42 10.85 -14.21
CA ARG A 40 -9.77 12.27 -14.07
C ARG A 40 -11.19 12.42 -13.56
N VAL A 41 -11.35 13.24 -12.52
CA VAL A 41 -12.67 13.48 -11.88
C VAL A 41 -13.45 14.63 -12.53
N LYS A 42 -12.78 15.74 -12.90
CA LYS A 42 -13.49 17.02 -13.14
C LYS A 42 -13.53 17.54 -14.58
N THR A 43 -12.53 17.24 -15.41
CA THR A 43 -12.33 18.00 -16.66
C THR A 43 -12.37 17.16 -17.94
N ALA A 44 -12.28 15.83 -17.83
CA ALA A 44 -12.37 14.92 -18.96
C ALA A 44 -12.61 13.49 -18.45
N PRO A 45 -13.87 13.09 -18.21
CA PRO A 45 -14.22 11.72 -17.84
C PRO A 45 -13.66 10.75 -18.90
N GLY A 46 -12.99 9.68 -18.47
CA GLY A 46 -12.36 8.69 -19.35
C GLY A 46 -10.87 8.92 -19.66
N ARG A 47 -10.30 10.08 -19.30
CA ARG A 47 -8.84 10.28 -19.31
C ARG A 47 -8.21 9.86 -17.99
N LEU A 48 -7.01 9.30 -18.07
CA LEU A 48 -6.23 8.84 -16.92
C LEU A 48 -5.06 9.80 -16.67
N HIS A 49 -4.68 9.91 -15.40
CA HIS A 49 -3.44 10.51 -14.94
C HIS A 49 -2.49 9.42 -14.51
N LEU A 50 -1.23 9.53 -14.94
CA LEU A 50 -0.18 8.62 -14.55
C LEU A 50 0.56 9.15 -13.32
N VAL A 51 0.73 8.29 -12.33
CA VAL A 51 1.52 8.51 -11.13
C VAL A 51 2.71 7.55 -11.16
N GLU A 52 3.90 8.09 -10.93
CA GLU A 52 5.16 7.36 -11.01
C GLU A 52 5.76 7.15 -9.63
N LEU A 53 6.45 6.02 -9.46
CA LEU A 53 7.26 5.72 -8.28
C LEU A 53 8.76 5.79 -8.65
N ASP A 54 9.59 6.22 -7.71
CA ASP A 54 11.04 6.07 -7.81
C ASP A 54 11.49 4.63 -7.53
N GLY A 55 12.78 4.34 -7.73
CA GLY A 55 13.36 3.02 -7.45
C GLY A 55 13.30 2.57 -5.99
N ARG A 56 12.83 3.43 -5.07
CA ARG A 56 12.60 3.12 -3.66
C ARG A 56 11.12 2.94 -3.34
N GLY A 57 10.24 3.04 -4.34
CA GLY A 57 8.79 2.90 -4.19
C GLY A 57 8.08 4.17 -3.70
N HIS A 58 8.77 5.32 -3.65
CA HIS A 58 8.11 6.58 -3.30
C HIS A 58 7.50 7.24 -4.53
N ILE A 59 6.37 7.92 -4.35
CA ILE A 59 5.79 8.73 -5.43
C ILE A 59 6.77 9.84 -5.85
N SER A 60 7.18 9.79 -7.11
CA SER A 60 8.16 10.70 -7.73
C SER A 60 7.48 11.75 -8.62
N GLY A 61 6.34 11.41 -9.23
CA GLY A 61 5.68 12.27 -10.21
C GLY A 61 4.20 11.98 -10.41
N CYS A 62 3.49 12.97 -10.92
CA CYS A 62 2.18 12.81 -11.52
C CYS A 62 2.03 13.80 -12.68
N ASP A 63 1.46 13.35 -13.80
CA ASP A 63 1.26 14.14 -15.02
C ASP A 63 0.11 15.16 -14.92
N CYS A 64 -0.58 15.24 -13.78
CA CYS A 64 -1.64 16.21 -13.56
C CYS A 64 -1.08 17.60 -13.22
N LEU A 65 -1.76 18.66 -13.68
CA LEU A 65 -1.40 20.05 -13.37
C LEU A 65 -1.46 20.37 -11.85
N GLY A 66 -2.12 19.53 -11.07
CA GLY A 66 -2.18 19.65 -9.62
C GLY A 66 -0.93 19.17 -8.89
N TRP A 67 -0.02 18.46 -9.56
CA TRP A 67 1.20 17.96 -8.94
C TRP A 67 2.23 19.07 -8.81
N ARG A 68 2.70 19.33 -7.58
CA ARG A 68 3.74 20.33 -7.28
C ARG A 68 4.85 19.75 -6.40
N GLY A 69 5.11 18.44 -6.55
CA GLY A 69 6.10 17.71 -5.75
C GLY A 69 5.54 17.19 -4.42
N ARG A 70 6.41 16.49 -3.67
CA ARG A 70 6.04 15.75 -2.45
C ARG A 70 5.49 16.62 -1.30
N ASN A 71 5.82 17.90 -1.28
CA ASN A 71 5.33 18.83 -0.26
C ASN A 71 3.91 19.35 -0.58
N ARG A 72 3.46 19.19 -1.82
CA ARG A 72 2.14 19.62 -2.31
C ARG A 72 1.58 18.55 -3.26
N PRO A 73 1.24 17.36 -2.74
CA PRO A 73 0.72 16.27 -3.55
C PRO A 73 -0.66 16.62 -4.11
N CYS A 74 -0.94 16.10 -5.31
CA CYS A 74 -2.25 16.18 -5.92
C CYS A 74 -3.17 15.06 -5.39
N LEU A 75 -4.46 15.15 -5.70
CA LEU A 75 -5.44 14.12 -5.32
C LEU A 75 -5.13 12.75 -5.96
N HIS A 76 -4.59 12.69 -7.19
CA HIS A 76 -4.24 11.42 -7.83
C HIS A 76 -3.05 10.74 -7.14
N ALA A 77 -2.04 11.52 -6.74
CA ALA A 77 -0.95 11.01 -5.91
C ALA A 77 -1.46 10.55 -4.53
N GLY A 78 -2.44 11.25 -3.96
CA GLY A 78 -3.15 10.81 -2.75
C GLY A 78 -3.81 9.44 -2.92
N CYS A 79 -4.55 9.22 -4.02
CA CYS A 79 -5.16 7.92 -4.33
C CYS A 79 -4.13 6.78 -4.33
N VAL A 80 -2.98 6.99 -4.98
CA VAL A 80 -1.90 5.99 -5.03
C VAL A 80 -1.23 5.80 -3.67
N ALA A 81 -1.02 6.87 -2.91
CA ALA A 81 -0.45 6.77 -1.56
C ALA A 81 -1.34 5.91 -0.64
N ARG A 82 -2.66 6.08 -0.71
CA ARG A 82 -3.62 5.24 0.04
C ARG A 82 -3.49 3.77 -0.35
N GLU A 83 -3.51 3.46 -1.64
CA GLU A 83 -3.38 2.07 -2.11
C GLU A 83 -2.05 1.44 -1.66
N LEU A 84 -0.93 2.18 -1.71
CA LEU A 84 0.37 1.69 -1.23
C LEU A 84 0.36 1.39 0.27
N LEU A 85 -0.29 2.22 1.09
CA LEU A 85 -0.46 1.98 2.52
C LEU A 85 -1.31 0.74 2.78
N GLU A 86 -2.39 0.54 2.03
CA GLU A 86 -3.25 -0.65 2.13
C GLU A 86 -2.52 -1.93 1.70
N VAL A 87 -1.74 -1.89 0.62
CA VAL A 87 -0.89 -3.01 0.19
C VAL A 87 0.15 -3.32 1.26
N HIS A 88 0.80 -2.31 1.83
CA HIS A 88 1.78 -2.48 2.89
C HIS A 88 1.14 -3.09 4.14
N ALA A 89 0.01 -2.56 4.60
CA ALA A 89 -0.73 -3.07 5.75
C ALA A 89 -1.15 -4.54 5.54
N ARG A 90 -1.69 -4.88 4.37
CA ARG A 90 -2.04 -6.28 4.01
C ARG A 90 -0.82 -7.20 4.01
N SER A 91 0.32 -6.72 3.52
CA SER A 91 1.56 -7.50 3.46
C SER A 91 2.13 -7.75 4.86
N THR A 92 2.12 -6.73 5.71
CA THR A 92 2.54 -6.83 7.12
C THR A 92 1.63 -7.78 7.90
N LEU A 93 0.31 -7.70 7.72
CA LEU A 93 -0.65 -8.62 8.34
C LEU A 93 -0.47 -10.08 7.88
N ARG A 94 -0.14 -10.29 6.59
CA ARG A 94 0.19 -11.64 6.10
C ARG A 94 1.46 -12.18 6.75
N LEU A 95 2.50 -11.35 6.89
CA LEU A 95 3.75 -11.75 7.54
C LEU A 95 3.54 -12.06 9.02
N THR A 96 2.79 -11.24 9.76
CA THR A 96 2.47 -11.55 11.16
C THR A 96 1.63 -12.81 11.28
N GLY A 97 0.64 -13.04 10.42
CA GLY A 97 -0.17 -14.27 10.42
C GLY A 97 0.57 -15.54 9.96
N VAL A 98 1.66 -15.42 9.21
CA VAL A 98 2.59 -16.53 8.91
C VAL A 98 3.50 -16.77 10.10
N LEU A 99 4.06 -15.72 10.70
CA LEU A 99 4.92 -15.82 11.88
C LEU A 99 4.18 -16.36 13.11
N SER A 100 2.91 -16.03 13.29
CA SER A 100 2.03 -16.60 14.34
C SER A 100 1.72 -18.08 14.11
N ARG A 101 1.74 -18.57 12.86
CA ARG A 101 1.58 -20.00 12.55
C ARG A 101 2.88 -20.79 12.71
N THR A 102 4.04 -20.14 12.70
CA THR A 102 5.33 -20.78 13.03
C THR A 102 5.67 -20.73 14.52
N ALA A 103 5.11 -19.79 15.30
CA ALA A 103 5.35 -19.71 16.75
C ALA A 103 4.49 -20.70 17.57
N ALA A 104 3.47 -21.32 16.97
CA ALA A 104 2.67 -22.40 17.55
C ALA A 104 3.03 -23.78 16.95
N GLY A 105 4.25 -23.91 16.40
CA GLY A 105 4.84 -25.21 16.10
C GLY A 105 5.34 -25.84 17.37
N GLU A 106 4.43 -26.50 18.11
CA GLU A 106 4.79 -27.44 19.16
C GLU A 106 5.85 -28.42 18.62
N SER A 107 7.07 -28.30 19.16
CA SER A 107 8.01 -29.42 19.24
C SER A 107 7.37 -30.49 20.11
N GLN A 108 6.69 -31.47 19.51
CA GLN A 108 6.45 -32.74 20.18
C GLN A 108 7.41 -33.80 19.63
N VAL A 109 8.37 -34.10 20.49
CA VAL A 109 9.34 -35.20 20.41
C VAL A 109 8.59 -36.54 20.40
N LEU A 110 9.01 -37.41 19.48
CA LEU A 110 8.77 -38.85 19.34
C LEU A 110 8.17 -39.61 20.55
N ARG A 111 7.19 -40.47 20.27
CA ARG A 111 7.18 -41.84 20.83
C ARG A 111 6.92 -42.86 19.72
N PRO A 112 7.84 -43.80 19.44
CA PRO A 112 7.49 -45.02 18.72
C PRO A 112 6.87 -45.99 19.72
N VAL A 113 5.62 -46.41 19.51
CA VAL A 113 5.05 -47.54 20.24
C VAL A 113 4.22 -48.40 19.29
N GLY A 114 4.70 -49.62 19.07
CA GLY A 114 3.82 -50.80 19.03
C GLY A 114 3.39 -51.29 17.66
N VAL A 115 4.13 -52.27 17.16
CA VAL A 115 3.75 -53.20 16.09
C VAL A 115 2.73 -54.25 16.61
N ARG A 116 1.79 -54.64 15.72
CA ARG A 116 0.95 -55.88 15.67
C ARG A 116 -0.22 -56.02 16.67
N ALA A 117 -1.32 -56.71 16.35
CA ALA A 117 -1.48 -57.88 15.46
C ALA A 117 -2.47 -57.70 14.30
#